data_AF-A0A1Q6JT06-F1
#
_entry.id   AF-A0A1Q6JT06-F1
#
_cell.length_a   1.000
_cell.length_b   1.000
_cell.length_c   1.000
_cell.angle_alpha   90.00
_cell.angle_beta   90.00
_cell.angle_gamma   90.00
#
_symmetry.space_group_name_H-M   'P 1'
#
loop_
_entity.id
_entity.type
_entity.pdbx_description
1 polymer ?
#
loop_
_entity_poly.entity_id
_entity_poly.type
_entity_poly.pdbx_seq_one_letter_code
_entity_poly.pdbx_strand_id
1 'polypeptide(L)'
;MQISLKIALLIIMLIYLFCIAKSVKNKNMRIGYLIFWMIIGILLVIALLVPNLVDNISNFIGFEIPLNMILCAAIFVILYLIFHLMTLISKEEKNNTLLVQEISILKERVRKLEEKKE
;
A
#
# COMPACT_ATOMS: atom_id res chain seq x y z
N MET A 1 19.43 -21.96 -19.53
CA MET A 1 18.53 -20.79 -19.63
C MET A 1 17.42 -20.78 -18.57
N GLN A 2 16.64 -21.86 -18.36
CA GLN A 2 15.57 -21.87 -17.34
C GLN A 2 16.07 -21.79 -15.89
N ILE A 3 17.21 -22.41 -15.55
CA ILE A 3 17.80 -22.35 -14.19
C ILE A 3 18.30 -20.95 -13.84
N SER A 4 18.91 -20.24 -14.79
CA SER A 4 19.38 -18.87 -14.59
C SER A 4 18.23 -17.91 -14.28
N LEU A 5 17.08 -18.07 -14.96
CA LEU A 5 15.87 -17.30 -14.68
C LEU A 5 15.28 -17.63 -13.31
N LYS A 6 15.20 -18.92 -12.93
CA LYS A 6 14.71 -19.34 -11.61
C LYS A 6 15.56 -18.77 -10.48
N ILE A 7 16.89 -18.81 -10.62
CA ILE A 7 17.83 -18.25 -9.63
C ILE A 7 17.69 -16.73 -9.54
N ALA A 8 17.59 -16.03 -10.67
CA ALA A 8 17.38 -14.58 -10.68
C ALA A 8 16.07 -14.19 -10.01
N LEU A 9 14.98 -14.92 -10.29
CA LEU A 9 13.67 -14.72 -9.64
C LEU A 9 13.77 -14.93 -8.12
N LEU A 10 14.47 -15.97 -7.68
CA LEU A 10 14.62 -16.28 -6.26
C LEU A 10 15.42 -15.21 -5.52
N ILE A 11 16.47 -14.66 -6.15
CA ILE A 11 17.24 -13.53 -5.62
C ILE A 11 16.37 -12.27 -5.52
N ILE A 12 15.61 -11.95 -6.56
CA ILE A 12 14.68 -10.81 -6.55
C ILE A 12 13.63 -10.97 -5.45
N MET A 13 13.12 -12.19 -5.24
CA MET A 13 12.15 -12.51 -4.18
C MET A 13 12.75 -12.31 -2.78
N LEU A 14 13.98 -12.76 -2.55
CA LEU A 14 14.70 -12.55 -1.30
C LEU A 14 14.97 -11.06 -1.04
N ILE A 15 15.36 -10.30 -2.06
CA ILE A 15 15.56 -8.84 -1.95
C ILE A 15 14.23 -8.14 -1.63
N TYR A 16 13.14 -8.55 -2.28
CA TYR A 16 11.80 -8.03 -2.02
C TYR A 16 11.34 -8.29 -0.58
N LEU A 17 11.47 -9.52 -0.10
CA LEU A 17 11.20 -9.91 1.30
C LEU A 17 12.06 -9.11 2.28
N PHE A 18 13.35 -8.94 1.99
CA PHE A 18 14.25 -8.14 2.81
C PHE A 18 13.85 -6.66 2.85
N CYS A 19 13.45 -6.07 1.71
CA CYS A 19 12.95 -4.71 1.64
C CYS A 19 11.68 -4.53 2.48
N ILE A 20 10.72 -5.46 2.39
CA ILE A 20 9.52 -5.45 3.24
C ILE A 20 9.91 -5.55 4.72
N ALA A 21 10.75 -6.51 5.09
CA ALA A 21 11.21 -6.71 6.47
C ALA A 21 11.92 -5.46 7.04
N LYS A 22 12.71 -4.76 6.21
CA LYS A 22 13.37 -3.50 6.59
C LYS A 22 12.35 -2.35 6.74
N SER A 23 11.37 -2.25 5.86
CA SER A 23 10.27 -1.27 5.97
C SER A 23 9.42 -1.48 7.22
N VAL A 24 9.24 -2.74 7.68
CA VAL A 24 8.58 -3.08 8.95
C VAL A 24 9.34 -2.49 10.14
N LYS A 25 10.68 -2.62 10.14
CA LYS A 25 11.52 -2.19 11.25
C LYS A 25 11.57 -0.67 11.43
N ASN A 26 11.30 0.10 10.37
CA ASN A 26 11.51 1.55 10.36
C ASN A 26 10.29 2.39 10.80
N LYS A 27 9.21 1.77 11.34
CA LYS A 27 8.03 2.41 11.97
C LYS A 27 7.31 3.56 11.22
N ASN A 28 7.72 3.91 10.01
CA ASN A 28 7.19 5.06 9.24
C ASN A 28 5.95 4.75 8.39
N MET A 29 5.47 3.51 8.37
CA MET A 29 4.27 3.13 7.61
C MET A 29 3.13 2.78 8.57
N ARG A 30 1.94 3.34 8.32
CA ARG A 30 0.71 2.92 9.02
C ARG A 30 0.58 1.40 8.86
N ILE A 31 0.38 0.68 9.97
CA ILE A 31 0.27 -0.78 10.08
C ILE A 31 -0.59 -1.43 8.97
N GLY A 32 -1.61 -0.73 8.47
CA GLY A 32 -2.46 -1.19 7.36
C GLY A 32 -1.73 -1.43 6.03
N TYR A 33 -0.83 -0.53 5.60
CA TYR A 33 -0.10 -0.71 4.33
C TYR A 33 0.86 -1.90 4.40
N LEU A 34 1.44 -2.13 5.58
CA LEU A 34 2.34 -3.23 5.83
C LEU A 34 1.65 -4.59 5.64
N ILE A 35 0.44 -4.73 6.17
CA ILE A 35 -0.38 -5.94 6.04
C ILE A 35 -0.73 -6.20 4.57
N PHE A 36 -1.12 -5.16 3.83
CA PHE A 36 -1.42 -5.27 2.40
C PHE A 36 -0.21 -5.77 1.59
N TRP A 37 0.97 -5.18 1.82
CA TRP A 37 2.21 -5.60 1.16
C TRP A 37 2.67 -7.00 1.58
N MET A 38 2.46 -7.40 2.84
CA MET A 38 2.77 -8.74 3.31
C MET A 38 1.87 -9.80 2.64
N ILE A 39 0.56 -9.53 2.54
CA ILE A 39 -0.39 -10.42 1.85
C ILE A 39 -0.02 -10.58 0.38
N ILE A 40 0.29 -9.48 -0.31
CA ILE A 40 0.74 -9.51 -1.71
C ILE A 40 2.02 -10.32 -1.85
N GLY A 41 3.00 -10.12 -0.96
CA GLY A 41 4.25 -10.87 -0.98
C GLY A 41 4.04 -12.38 -0.81
N ILE A 42 3.18 -12.79 0.12
CA ILE A 42 2.82 -14.20 0.34
C ILE A 42 2.15 -14.78 -0.91
N LEU A 43 1.21 -14.05 -1.53
CA LEU A 43 0.53 -14.48 -2.75
C LEU A 43 1.54 -14.71 -3.89
N LEU A 44 2.55 -13.84 -3.98
CA LEU A 44 3.63 -13.92 -4.96
C LEU A 44 4.53 -15.14 -4.73
N VAL A 45 4.87 -15.47 -3.47
CA VAL A 45 5.60 -16.71 -3.13
C VAL A 45 4.82 -17.93 -3.58
N ILE A 46 3.51 -17.97 -3.29
CA ILE A 46 2.63 -19.10 -3.64
C ILE A 46 2.57 -19.27 -5.17
N ALA A 47 2.41 -18.16 -5.90
CA ALA A 47 2.39 -18.18 -7.36
C ALA A 47 3.73 -18.67 -7.97
N LEU A 48 4.86 -18.45 -7.29
CA LEU A 48 6.18 -18.91 -7.73
C LEU A 48 6.44 -20.39 -7.39
N LEU A 49 5.95 -20.88 -6.25
CA LEU A 49 6.15 -22.27 -5.84
C LEU A 49 5.33 -23.26 -6.67
N VAL A 50 4.16 -22.84 -7.16
CA VAL A 50 3.26 -23.72 -7.92
C VAL A 50 3.39 -23.45 -9.43
N PRO A 51 4.06 -24.33 -10.20
CA PRO A 51 4.15 -24.18 -11.65
C PRO A 51 2.75 -24.30 -12.29
N ASN A 52 2.50 -23.50 -13.34
CA ASN A 52 1.24 -23.45 -14.09
C ASN A 52 0.00 -22.97 -13.31
N LEU A 53 0.15 -22.43 -12.09
CA LEU A 53 -1.00 -21.89 -11.35
C LEU A 53 -1.64 -20.71 -12.10
N VAL A 54 -0.79 -19.84 -12.65
CA VAL A 54 -1.21 -18.69 -13.45
C VAL A 54 -1.87 -19.14 -14.76
N ASP A 55 -1.30 -20.15 -15.45
CA ASP A 55 -1.87 -20.70 -16.69
C ASP A 55 -3.25 -21.34 -16.47
N ASN A 56 -3.40 -22.10 -15.37
CA ASN A 56 -4.69 -22.72 -15.02
C ASN A 56 -5.77 -21.68 -14.70
N ILE A 57 -5.41 -20.61 -13.98
CA ILE A 57 -6.34 -19.52 -13.67
C ILE A 57 -6.65 -18.70 -14.93
N SER A 58 -5.65 -18.45 -15.78
CA SER A 58 -5.81 -17.76 -17.07
C SER A 58 -6.82 -18.49 -17.95
N ASN A 59 -6.68 -19.81 -18.09
CA ASN A 59 -7.60 -20.65 -18.85
C ASN A 59 -9.00 -20.71 -18.24
N PHE A 60 -9.11 -20.69 -16.91
CA PHE A 60 -10.41 -20.71 -16.22
C PHE A 60 -11.18 -19.38 -16.40
N ILE A 61 -10.49 -18.25 -16.35
CA ILE A 61 -11.08 -16.91 -16.49
C ILE A 61 -11.27 -16.54 -17.99
N GLY A 62 -10.60 -17.24 -18.91
CA GLY A 62 -10.72 -17.03 -20.36
C GLY A 62 -9.69 -16.05 -20.95
N PHE A 63 -8.55 -15.85 -20.27
CA PHE A 63 -7.43 -15.07 -20.80
C PHE A 63 -6.52 -15.95 -21.68
N GLU A 64 -6.29 -15.55 -22.93
CA GLU A 64 -5.41 -16.26 -23.87
C GLU A 64 -3.93 -16.20 -23.47
N ILE A 65 -3.49 -15.08 -22.88
CA ILE A 65 -2.10 -14.87 -22.49
C ILE A 65 -2.06 -14.60 -20.97
N PRO A 66 -1.38 -15.44 -20.17
CA PRO A 66 -1.25 -15.27 -18.72
C PRO A 66 -0.71 -13.89 -18.31
N LEU A 67 0.15 -13.30 -19.15
CA LEU A 67 0.70 -11.96 -18.94
C LEU A 67 -0.39 -10.88 -18.86
N ASN A 68 -1.44 -10.98 -19.70
CA ASN A 68 -2.53 -10.01 -19.71
C ASN A 68 -3.35 -10.09 -18.43
N MET A 69 -3.54 -11.29 -17.88
CA MET A 69 -4.22 -11.48 -16.61
C MET A 69 -3.45 -10.82 -15.46
N ILE A 70 -2.14 -11.02 -15.39
CA ILE A 70 -1.28 -10.38 -14.37
C ILE A 70 -1.35 -8.85 -14.50
N LEU A 71 -1.31 -8.33 -15.73
CA LEU A 71 -1.40 -6.90 -15.99
C LEU A 71 -2.75 -6.32 -15.53
N CYS A 72 -3.86 -6.97 -15.89
CA CYS A 72 -5.19 -6.57 -15.44
C CYS A 72 -5.28 -6.57 -13.90
N ALA A 73 -4.81 -7.64 -13.25
CA ALA A 73 -4.80 -7.73 -11.79
C ALA A 73 -3.95 -6.62 -11.15
N ALA A 74 -2.76 -6.33 -11.71
CA ALA A 74 -1.90 -5.26 -11.25
C ALA A 74 -2.59 -3.88 -11.37
N ILE A 75 -3.28 -3.60 -12.48
CA ILE A 75 -4.04 -2.35 -12.67
C ILE A 75 -5.13 -2.22 -11.59
N PHE A 76 -5.91 -3.28 -11.33
CA PHE A 76 -6.93 -3.25 -10.29
C PHE A 76 -6.33 -3.01 -8.89
N VAL A 77 -5.22 -3.67 -8.57
CA VAL A 77 -4.51 -3.49 -7.29
C VAL A 77 -4.02 -2.04 -7.13
N ILE A 78 -3.44 -1.47 -8.18
CA ILE A 78 -2.96 -0.08 -8.18
C ILE A 78 -4.12 0.90 -8.03
N LEU A 79 -5.23 0.70 -8.76
CA LEU A 79 -6.42 1.55 -8.64
C LEU A 79 -6.98 1.51 -7.22
N TYR A 80 -7.10 0.32 -6.62
CA TYR A 80 -7.53 0.16 -5.24
C TYR A 80 -6.59 0.90 -4.27
N LEU A 81 -5.27 0.78 -4.46
CA LEU A 81 -4.29 1.44 -3.61
C LEU A 81 -4.39 2.97 -3.69
N ILE A 82 -4.55 3.52 -4.90
CA ILE A 82 -4.75 4.95 -5.13
C ILE A 82 -6.04 5.42 -4.46
N PHE A 83 -7.14 4.68 -4.62
CA PHE A 83 -8.42 5.01 -4.00
C PHE A 83 -8.33 5.02 -2.47
N HIS A 84 -7.67 4.00 -1.90
CA HIS A 84 -7.43 3.93 -0.46
C HIS A 84 -6.58 5.11 0.04
N LEU A 85 -5.52 5.45 -0.68
CA LEU A 85 -4.66 6.60 -0.36
C LEU A 85 -5.43 7.92 -0.43
N MET A 86 -6.27 8.10 -1.45
CA MET A 86 -7.11 9.29 -1.60
C MET A 86 -8.08 9.43 -0.42
N THR A 87 -8.70 8.33 0.02
CA THR A 87 -9.58 8.32 1.19
C THR A 87 -8.85 8.71 2.47
N LEU A 88 -7.62 8.21 2.64
CA LEU A 88 -6.76 8.55 3.77
C LEU A 88 -6.45 10.04 3.79
N ILE A 89 -6.00 10.59 2.65
CA ILE A 89 -5.67 12.01 2.50
C ILE A 89 -6.89 12.88 2.80
N SER A 90 -8.06 12.53 2.26
CA SER A 90 -9.31 13.28 2.51
C SER A 90 -9.69 13.34 3.99
N LYS A 91 -9.49 12.25 4.74
CA LYS A 91 -9.72 12.22 6.18
C LYS A 91 -8.74 13.11 6.94
N GLU A 92 -7.46 13.07 6.58
CA GLU A 92 -6.43 13.91 7.22
C GLU A 92 -6.65 15.40 6.92
N GLU A 93 -7.08 15.74 5.69
CA GLU A 93 -7.43 17.12 5.31
C GLU A 93 -8.56 17.67 6.19
N LYS A 94 -9.63 16.89 6.39
CA LYS A 94 -10.74 17.26 7.28
C LYS A 94 -10.28 17.50 8.72
N ASN A 95 -9.44 16.61 9.25
CA ASN A 95 -8.89 16.77 10.60
C ASN A 95 -8.03 18.03 10.71
N ASN A 96 -7.21 18.32 9.70
CA ASN A 96 -6.39 19.51 9.64
C ASN A 96 -7.24 20.79 9.66
N THR A 97 -8.33 20.83 8.88
CA THR A 97 -9.28 21.96 8.90
C THR A 97 -9.89 22.15 10.29
N LEU A 98 -10.32 21.07 10.96
CA LEU A 98 -10.88 21.14 12.32
C LEU A 98 -9.85 21.67 13.32
N LEU A 99 -8.61 21.20 13.28
CA LEU A 99 -7.53 21.67 14.15
C LEU A 99 -7.24 23.17 13.95
N VAL A 100 -7.22 23.65 12.70
CA VAL A 100 -7.04 25.08 12.40
C VAL A 100 -8.20 25.91 12.97
N GLN A 101 -9.44 25.40 12.90
CA GLN A 101 -10.61 26.06 13.47
C GLN A 101 -10.53 26.11 15.01
N GLU A 102 -10.17 25.00 15.66
CA GLU A 102 -9.99 24.95 17.11
C GLU A 102 -8.91 25.92 17.59
N ILE A 103 -7.76 25.96 16.91
CA ILE A 103 -6.67 26.90 17.19
C ILE A 103 -7.15 28.35 17.04
N SER A 104 -7.93 28.66 15.99
CA SER A 104 -8.44 30.01 15.76
C SER A 104 -9.40 30.47 16.86
N ILE A 105 -10.30 29.59 17.30
CA ILE A 105 -11.21 29.86 18.42
C ILE A 105 -10.41 30.06 19.72
N LEU A 106 -9.39 29.22 19.95
CA LEU A 106 -8.55 29.31 21.14
C LEU A 106 -7.78 30.64 21.18
N LYS A 107 -7.16 31.05 20.06
CA LYS A 107 -6.47 32.35 19.92
C LYS A 107 -7.39 33.52 20.23
N GLU A 108 -8.62 33.51 19.72
CA GLU A 108 -9.59 34.57 19.99
C GLU A 108 -10.01 34.63 21.47
N ARG A 109 -10.16 33.48 22.14
CA ARG A 109 -10.43 33.44 23.58
C ARG A 109 -9.27 33.99 24.40
N VAL A 110 -8.03 33.66 24.03
CA VAL A 110 -6.82 34.19 24.68
C VAL A 110 -6.77 35.71 24.54
N ARG A 111 -6.96 36.23 23.31
CA ARG A 111 -6.99 37.68 23.05
C ARG A 111 -8.00 38.42 23.93
N LYS A 112 -9.23 37.90 24.04
CA LYS A 112 -10.28 38.49 24.92
C LYS A 112 -9.94 38.45 26.41
N LEU A 113 -9.15 37.48 26.85
CA LEU A 113 -8.71 37.39 28.25
C LEU A 113 -7.57 38.36 28.55
N GLU A 114 -6.69 38.60 27.58
CA GLU A 114 -5.62 39.61 27.66
C GLU A 114 -6.21 41.02 27.69
N GLU A 115 -7.16 41.34 26.81
CA GLU A 115 -7.86 42.63 26.78
C GLU A 115 -8.67 42.96 28.05
N LYS A 116 -9.06 41.95 28.83
CA LYS A 116 -9.79 42.16 30.11
C LYS A 116 -8.87 42.37 31.32
N LYS A 117 -7.57 42.10 31.17
CA LYS A 117 -6.57 42.28 32.23
C LYS A 117 -5.91 43.66 32.18
N GLU A 118 -6.00 44.35 31.06
CA GLU A 118 -5.68 45.77 30.90
C GLU A 118 -6.87 46.65 31.32
#